data_AF-A0AAV8ZJD7-F1
#
_entry.id   AF-A0AAV8ZJD7-F1
#
_cell.length_a   1.000
_cell.length_b   1.000
_cell.length_c   1.000
_cell.angle_alpha   90.00
_cell.angle_beta   90.00
_cell.angle_gamma   90.00
#
_symmetry.space_group_name_H-M   'P 1'
#
loop_
_entity.id
_entity.type
_entity.pdbx_description
1 polymer ?
#
loop_
_entity_poly.entity_id
_entity_poly.type
_entity_poly.pdbx_seq_one_letter_code
_entity_poly.pdbx_strand_id
1 'polypeptide(L)'
;MYLVFNGLLLYVTTLIQQLFETADNMYILPVHRATVYIMGIFLGYILKHFGNIHLTKAQIRIGNTIALFSFLISFVGPSFMSSLDYNYDPIDAAWYAAVSPILWCVSFAWVIFTVQFGHQGFVGRFFSIPIFKLWTKISYTVYLTQFPVYFYNVGGLRTPEYASFFKIMCSLTEYYFVIILAIALTLTFELPFQNIRNILIGEKRRQVERDPAESSEKKIS
;
A
#
# COMPACT_ATOMS: atom_id res chain seq x y z
N MET A 1 -9.68 -7.04 1.27
CA MET A 1 -10.04 -5.65 0.91
C MET A 1 -10.97 -5.63 -0.30
N TYR A 2 -10.58 -6.16 -1.47
CA TYR A 2 -11.45 -6.24 -2.66
C TYR A 2 -12.73 -7.06 -2.52
N LEU A 3 -12.71 -8.06 -1.63
CA LEU A 3 -13.82 -9.00 -1.44
C LEU A 3 -15.03 -8.41 -0.70
N VAL A 4 -14.79 -7.47 0.21
CA VAL A 4 -15.88 -6.77 0.92
C VAL A 4 -16.43 -5.62 0.09
N PHE A 5 -15.60 -5.01 -0.76
CA PHE A 5 -16.06 -4.06 -1.77
C PHE A 5 -16.95 -4.72 -2.84
N ASN A 6 -16.81 -6.03 -3.10
CA ASN A 6 -17.68 -6.78 -4.01
C ASN A 6 -19.06 -7.07 -3.39
N GLY A 7 -19.12 -7.39 -2.08
CA GLY A 7 -20.39 -7.56 -1.37
C GLY A 7 -21.24 -6.28 -1.32
N LEU A 8 -20.60 -5.11 -1.38
CA LEU A 8 -21.26 -3.80 -1.34
C LEU A 8 -22.10 -3.49 -2.60
N LEU A 9 -21.80 -4.12 -3.73
CA LEU A 9 -22.47 -3.86 -5.00
C LEU A 9 -23.79 -4.61 -5.18
N LEU A 10 -24.05 -5.63 -4.36
CA LEU A 10 -25.27 -6.43 -4.44
C LEU A 10 -26.47 -5.86 -3.64
N TYR A 11 -26.26 -4.84 -2.79
CA TYR A 11 -27.28 -4.35 -1.85
C TYR A 11 -27.49 -2.82 -1.88
N VAL A 12 -27.45 -2.24 -3.08
CA VAL A 12 -27.48 -0.78 -3.35
C VAL A 12 -28.73 -0.04 -2.81
N THR A 13 -29.80 -0.70 -2.34
CA THR A 13 -31.02 -0.02 -1.87
C THR A 13 -31.24 0.07 -0.36
N THR A 14 -30.33 -0.44 0.49
CA THR A 14 -30.43 -0.31 1.98
C THR A 14 -29.27 0.50 2.59
N LEU A 15 -28.62 1.32 1.74
CA LEU A 15 -27.17 1.48 1.63
C LEU A 15 -26.45 2.31 2.71
N ILE A 16 -27.08 3.23 3.46
CA ILE A 16 -26.28 4.19 4.26
C ILE A 16 -25.91 3.64 5.64
N GLN A 17 -26.85 3.04 6.37
CA GLN A 17 -26.60 2.53 7.73
C GLN A 17 -25.68 1.31 7.72
N GLN A 18 -25.90 0.36 6.81
CA GLN A 18 -25.02 -0.80 6.67
C GLN A 18 -23.62 -0.43 6.16
N LEU A 19 -23.49 0.63 5.34
CA LEU A 19 -22.20 1.15 4.92
C LEU A 19 -21.43 1.78 6.09
N PHE A 20 -22.09 2.56 6.95
CA PHE A 20 -21.48 3.12 8.15
C PHE A 20 -21.15 2.03 9.18
N GLU A 21 -22.01 1.04 9.41
CA GLU A 21 -21.71 -0.09 10.30
C GLU A 21 -20.58 -0.98 9.77
N THR A 22 -20.51 -1.19 8.45
CA THR A 22 -19.40 -1.93 7.83
C THR A 22 -18.10 -1.11 7.88
N ALA A 23 -18.18 0.21 7.69
CA ALA A 23 -17.02 1.10 7.82
C ALA A 23 -16.52 1.15 9.27
N ASP A 24 -17.40 1.22 10.27
CA ASP A 24 -17.02 1.19 11.68
C ASP A 24 -16.40 -0.15 12.07
N ASN A 25 -17.03 -1.26 11.72
CA ASN A 25 -16.55 -2.58 12.13
C ASN A 25 -15.27 -3.00 11.39
N MET A 26 -15.08 -2.54 10.15
CA MET A 26 -13.98 -3.04 9.30
C MET A 26 -12.86 -2.02 9.06
N TYR A 27 -13.14 -0.73 9.11
CA TYR A 27 -12.18 0.33 8.78
C TYR A 27 -11.61 1.04 10.02
N ILE A 28 -12.39 1.10 11.11
CA ILE A 28 -11.97 1.78 12.34
C ILE A 28 -11.14 0.88 13.26
N LEU A 29 -11.29 -0.45 13.19
CA LEU A 29 -10.48 -1.36 14.02
C LEU A 29 -9.06 -1.54 13.46
N PRO A 30 -8.01 -1.00 14.10
CA PRO A 30 -6.62 -1.19 13.66
C PRO A 30 -6.15 -2.65 13.78
N VAL A 31 -6.92 -3.50 14.48
CA VAL A 31 -6.63 -4.92 14.70
C VAL A 31 -6.50 -5.68 13.37
N HIS A 32 -7.27 -5.31 12.35
CA HIS A 32 -7.16 -5.92 11.02
C HIS A 32 -5.82 -5.63 10.31
N ARG A 33 -5.10 -4.59 10.74
CA ARG A 33 -3.77 -4.22 10.22
C ARG A 33 -2.62 -4.71 11.10
N ALA A 34 -2.91 -5.25 12.28
CA ALA A 34 -1.90 -5.74 13.22
C ALA A 34 -1.01 -6.83 12.61
N THR A 35 -1.58 -7.72 11.79
CA THR A 35 -0.85 -8.79 11.10
C THR A 35 0.29 -8.25 10.24
N VAL A 36 0.04 -7.18 9.49
CA VAL A 36 1.03 -6.51 8.62
C VAL A 36 2.13 -5.87 9.46
N TYR A 37 1.77 -5.22 10.57
CA TYR A 37 2.76 -4.60 11.47
C TYR A 37 3.68 -5.63 12.12
N ILE A 38 3.12 -6.74 12.62
CA ILE A 38 3.90 -7.82 13.23
C ILE A 38 4.88 -8.43 12.22
N MET A 39 4.42 -8.68 10.99
CA MET A 39 5.27 -9.20 9.90
C MET A 39 6.43 -8.24 9.56
N GLY A 40 6.16 -6.93 9.53
CA GLY A 40 7.19 -5.92 9.29
C GLY A 40 8.26 -5.90 10.40
N ILE A 41 7.84 -5.96 11.67
CA ILE A 41 8.76 -6.02 12.82
C ILE A 41 9.60 -7.30 12.76
N PHE A 42 8.97 -8.44 12.45
CA PHE A 42 9.65 -9.72 12.31
C PHE A 42 10.72 -9.70 11.20
N LEU A 43 10.38 -9.14 10.03
CA LEU A 43 11.34 -8.94 8.95
C LEU A 43 12.51 -8.04 9.36
N GLY A 44 12.23 -6.93 10.03
CA GLY A 44 13.25 -6.01 10.53
C GLY A 44 14.19 -6.69 11.54
N TYR A 45 13.65 -7.55 12.40
CA TYR A 45 14.44 -8.35 13.34
C TYR A 45 15.36 -9.34 12.62
N ILE A 46 14.83 -10.07 11.62
CA ILE A 46 15.63 -10.98 10.78
C ILE A 46 16.77 -10.21 10.11
N LEU A 47 16.47 -9.06 9.50
CA LEU A 47 17.46 -8.28 8.78
C LEU A 47 18.59 -7.78 9.69
N LYS A 48 18.26 -7.43 10.94
CA LYS A 48 19.25 -7.00 11.94
C LYS A 48 20.14 -8.15 12.41
N HIS A 49 19.59 -9.36 12.55
CA HIS A 49 20.33 -10.50 13.10
C HIS A 49 21.18 -11.23 12.04
N PHE A 50 20.72 -11.26 10.79
CA PHE A 50 21.39 -11.96 9.70
C PHE A 50 22.18 -10.99 8.82
N GLY A 51 23.30 -10.45 9.30
CA GLY A 51 24.03 -9.39 8.58
C GLY A 51 24.86 -9.81 7.36
N ASN A 52 25.10 -11.11 7.12
CA ASN A 52 26.07 -11.56 6.10
C ASN A 52 25.70 -12.90 5.41
N ILE A 53 24.43 -13.09 5.04
CA ILE A 53 24.03 -14.27 4.27
C ILE A 53 24.33 -14.04 2.78
N HIS A 54 25.18 -14.88 2.21
CA HIS A 54 25.38 -14.97 0.77
C HIS A 54 24.38 -15.98 0.19
N LEU A 55 23.39 -15.49 -0.55
CA LEU A 55 22.38 -16.33 -1.19
C LEU A 55 22.88 -16.83 -2.55
N THR A 56 22.63 -18.11 -2.84
CA THR A 56 22.92 -18.66 -4.17
C THR A 56 21.90 -18.16 -5.19
N LYS A 57 22.30 -17.98 -6.46
CA LYS A 57 21.40 -17.59 -7.57
C LYS A 57 20.15 -18.48 -7.71
N ALA A 58 20.24 -19.76 -7.34
CA ALA A 58 19.10 -20.68 -7.33
C ALA A 58 18.07 -20.33 -6.25
N GLN A 59 18.52 -20.05 -5.02
CA GLN A 59 17.66 -19.66 -3.90
C GLN A 59 16.92 -18.34 -4.20
N ILE A 60 17.61 -17.40 -4.85
CA ILE A 60 17.01 -16.12 -5.25
C ILE A 60 15.89 -16.33 -6.28
N ARG A 61 16.11 -17.21 -7.27
CA ARG A 61 15.07 -17.52 -8.27
C ARG A 61 13.86 -18.18 -7.62
N ILE A 62 14.07 -19.17 -6.76
CA ILE A 62 12.99 -19.87 -6.06
C ILE A 62 12.19 -18.90 -5.18
N GLY A 63 12.87 -18.07 -4.39
CA GLY A 63 12.17 -17.10 -3.56
C GLY A 63 11.46 -16.03 -4.38
N ASN A 64 12.02 -15.57 -5.50
CA ASN A 64 11.33 -14.66 -6.41
C ASN A 64 10.07 -15.29 -7.02
N THR A 65 10.13 -16.58 -7.40
CA THR A 65 8.94 -17.29 -7.88
C THR A 65 7.89 -17.41 -6.78
N ILE A 66 8.28 -17.76 -5.56
CA ILE A 66 7.35 -17.88 -4.41
C ILE A 66 6.72 -16.52 -4.09
N ALA A 67 7.50 -15.43 -4.10
CA ALA A 67 7.01 -14.08 -3.86
C ALA A 67 6.00 -13.64 -4.95
N LEU A 68 6.27 -13.98 -6.22
CA LEU A 68 5.36 -13.69 -7.33
C LEU A 68 4.06 -14.50 -7.23
N PHE A 69 4.15 -15.81 -6.93
CA PHE A 69 2.98 -16.65 -6.72
C PHE A 69 2.15 -16.18 -5.53
N SER A 70 2.79 -15.82 -4.40
CA SER A 70 2.10 -15.29 -3.22
C SER A 70 1.34 -14.01 -3.55
N PHE A 71 1.96 -13.10 -4.31
CA PHE A 71 1.30 -11.90 -4.79
C PHE A 71 0.12 -12.21 -5.71
N LEU A 72 0.30 -13.12 -6.66
CA LEU A 72 -0.73 -13.48 -7.63
C LEU A 72 -1.92 -14.17 -6.96
N ILE A 73 -1.69 -15.07 -6.00
CA ILE A 73 -2.76 -15.71 -5.21
C ILE A 73 -3.54 -14.67 -4.41
N SER A 74 -2.85 -13.71 -3.78
CA SER A 74 -3.53 -12.63 -3.06
C SER A 74 -4.37 -11.74 -3.99
N PHE A 75 -3.91 -11.53 -5.23
CA PHE A 75 -4.58 -10.67 -6.21
C PHE A 75 -5.75 -11.36 -6.92
N VAL A 76 -5.61 -12.63 -7.28
CA VAL A 76 -6.61 -13.43 -8.01
C VAL A 76 -7.59 -14.13 -7.05
N GLY A 77 -7.23 -14.32 -5.77
CA GLY A 77 -8.10 -14.94 -4.77
C GLY A 77 -9.55 -14.40 -4.74
N PRO A 78 -9.78 -13.07 -4.81
CA PRO A 78 -11.12 -12.50 -4.88
C PRO A 78 -11.91 -12.82 -6.14
N SER A 79 -11.25 -13.12 -7.27
CA SER A 79 -11.95 -13.26 -8.55
C SER A 79 -12.86 -14.47 -8.58
N PHE A 80 -12.51 -15.54 -7.86
CA PHE A 80 -13.35 -16.74 -7.74
C PHE A 80 -14.66 -16.45 -7.00
N MET A 81 -14.60 -15.58 -5.99
CA MET A 81 -15.76 -15.21 -5.17
C MET A 81 -16.66 -14.16 -5.82
N SER A 82 -16.30 -13.67 -7.02
CA SER A 82 -17.11 -12.75 -7.83
C SER A 82 -17.95 -13.46 -8.91
N SER A 83 -17.88 -14.79 -9.01
CA SER A 83 -18.65 -15.52 -10.02
C SER A 83 -20.14 -15.52 -9.67
N LEU A 84 -21.01 -15.40 -10.69
CA LEU A 84 -22.46 -15.26 -10.54
C LEU A 84 -23.13 -16.49 -9.89
N ASP A 85 -22.48 -17.66 -9.97
CA ASP A 85 -22.97 -18.92 -9.41
C ASP A 85 -22.39 -19.22 -8.01
N TYR A 86 -21.66 -18.28 -7.40
CA TYR A 86 -21.03 -18.49 -6.11
C TYR A 86 -22.04 -18.28 -4.96
N ASN A 87 -22.32 -19.35 -4.22
CA ASN A 87 -22.99 -19.25 -2.93
C ASN A 87 -22.03 -18.63 -1.92
N TYR A 88 -22.37 -17.44 -1.42
CA TYR A 88 -21.56 -16.73 -0.45
C TYR A 88 -21.39 -17.54 0.84
N ASP A 89 -20.18 -18.03 1.10
CA ASP A 89 -19.81 -18.63 2.38
C ASP A 89 -18.98 -17.63 3.21
N PRO A 90 -19.45 -17.23 4.41
CA PRO A 90 -18.71 -16.35 5.31
C PRO A 90 -17.32 -16.91 5.70
N ILE A 91 -17.16 -18.23 5.72
CA ILE A 91 -15.91 -18.90 6.10
C ILE A 91 -14.82 -18.63 5.05
N ASP A 92 -15.16 -18.73 3.77
CA ASP A 92 -14.23 -18.46 2.67
C ASP A 92 -13.78 -16.99 2.66
N ALA A 93 -14.71 -16.07 2.96
CA ALA A 93 -14.41 -14.65 3.06
C ALA A 93 -13.48 -14.33 4.24
N ALA A 94 -13.69 -14.98 5.38
CA ALA A 94 -12.82 -14.83 6.56
C ALA A 94 -11.41 -15.37 6.29
N TRP A 95 -11.29 -16.55 5.66
CA TRP A 95 -10.00 -17.11 5.25
C TRP A 95 -9.26 -16.19 4.31
N TYR A 96 -9.92 -15.68 3.27
CA TYR A 96 -9.30 -14.74 2.35
C TYR A 96 -8.86 -13.45 3.07
N ALA A 97 -9.70 -12.90 3.95
CA ALA A 97 -9.39 -11.68 4.70
C ALA A 97 -8.18 -11.84 5.63
N ALA A 98 -7.96 -13.04 6.18
CA ALA A 98 -6.81 -13.35 7.02
C ALA A 98 -5.53 -13.65 6.21
N VAL A 99 -5.64 -14.45 5.14
CA VAL A 99 -4.49 -14.96 4.38
C VAL A 99 -3.94 -13.95 3.37
N SER A 100 -4.81 -13.16 2.74
CA SER A 100 -4.40 -12.19 1.72
C SER A 100 -3.36 -11.17 2.24
N PRO A 101 -3.56 -10.50 3.40
CA PRO A 101 -2.55 -9.59 3.95
C PRO A 101 -1.22 -10.27 4.23
N ILE A 102 -1.23 -11.52 4.71
CA ILE A 102 -0.03 -12.30 5.01
C ILE A 102 0.76 -12.57 3.73
N LEU A 103 0.10 -13.07 2.68
CA LEU A 103 0.73 -13.34 1.38
C LEU A 103 1.34 -12.07 0.78
N TRP A 104 0.65 -10.94 0.92
CA TRP A 104 1.14 -9.65 0.44
C TRP A 104 2.40 -9.22 1.20
N CYS A 105 2.39 -9.37 2.53
CA CYS A 105 3.56 -9.09 3.38
C CYS A 105 4.75 -9.97 3.02
N VAL A 106 4.54 -11.28 2.85
CA VAL A 106 5.62 -12.23 2.50
C VAL A 106 6.25 -11.87 1.16
N SER A 107 5.44 -11.51 0.17
CA SER A 107 5.92 -11.10 -1.15
C SER A 107 6.84 -9.87 -1.06
N PHE A 108 6.40 -8.81 -0.39
CA PHE A 108 7.22 -7.60 -0.21
C PHE A 108 8.42 -7.83 0.72
N ALA A 109 8.26 -8.63 1.77
CA ALA A 109 9.33 -8.97 2.69
C ALA A 109 10.50 -9.63 1.96
N TRP A 110 10.20 -10.56 1.05
CA TRP A 110 11.21 -11.18 0.20
C TRP A 110 11.92 -10.16 -0.70
N VAL A 111 11.19 -9.24 -1.32
CA VAL A 111 11.78 -8.18 -2.16
C VAL A 111 12.72 -7.30 -1.33
N ILE A 112 12.27 -6.82 -0.16
CA ILE A 112 13.08 -5.98 0.73
C ILE A 112 14.34 -6.74 1.17
N PHE A 113 14.18 -8.00 1.58
CA PHE A 113 15.30 -8.87 1.96
C PHE A 113 16.34 -8.95 0.84
N THR A 114 15.95 -9.34 -0.37
CA THR A 114 16.90 -9.46 -1.49
C THR A 114 17.64 -8.16 -1.84
N VAL A 115 16.96 -7.00 -1.75
CA VAL A 115 17.57 -5.69 -2.00
C VAL A 115 18.62 -5.35 -0.94
N GLN A 116 18.35 -5.64 0.33
CA GLN A 116 19.26 -5.34 1.45
C GLN A 116 20.54 -6.16 1.40
N PHE A 117 20.48 -7.43 0.99
CA PHE A 117 21.67 -8.28 0.79
C PHE A 117 22.41 -7.98 -0.52
N GLY A 118 22.12 -6.88 -1.21
CA GLY A 118 22.80 -6.49 -2.46
C GLY A 118 22.42 -7.32 -3.69
N HIS A 119 21.45 -8.23 -3.58
CA HIS A 119 20.98 -9.06 -4.69
C HIS A 119 19.87 -8.34 -5.47
N GLN A 120 20.24 -7.21 -6.07
CA GLN A 120 19.34 -6.39 -6.89
C GLN A 120 19.13 -7.05 -8.26
N GLY A 121 18.28 -8.07 -8.29
CA GLY A 121 17.76 -8.63 -9.53
C GLY A 121 16.83 -7.66 -10.28
N PHE A 122 16.09 -8.16 -11.26
CA PHE A 122 15.12 -7.35 -12.02
C PHE A 122 14.11 -6.65 -11.11
N VAL A 123 13.57 -7.37 -10.12
CA VAL A 123 12.56 -6.85 -9.18
C VAL A 123 13.13 -5.71 -8.32
N GLY A 124 14.34 -5.88 -7.76
CA GLY A 124 14.98 -4.83 -6.97
C GLY A 124 15.26 -3.55 -7.76
N ARG A 125 15.66 -3.68 -9.04
CA ARG A 125 15.85 -2.53 -9.94
C ARG A 125 14.54 -1.82 -10.25
N PHE A 126 13.46 -2.57 -10.47
CA PHE A 126 12.13 -2.02 -10.70
C PHE A 126 11.68 -1.16 -9.51
N PHE A 127 11.78 -1.67 -8.28
CA PHE A 127 11.41 -0.91 -7.09
C PHE A 127 12.34 0.29 -6.78
N SER A 128 13.54 0.35 -7.37
CA SER A 128 14.49 1.46 -7.18
C SER A 128 14.23 2.65 -8.11
N ILE A 129 13.27 2.57 -9.03
CA ILE A 129 12.95 3.65 -9.98
C ILE A 129 12.43 4.88 -9.20
N PRO A 130 12.83 6.12 -9.58
CA PRO A 130 12.41 7.35 -8.90
C PRO A 130 10.89 7.57 -8.84
N ILE A 131 10.12 6.93 -9.73
CA ILE A 131 8.66 6.98 -9.72
C ILE A 131 8.07 6.47 -8.40
N PHE A 132 8.67 5.45 -7.77
CA PHE A 132 8.21 4.91 -6.49
C PHE A 132 8.43 5.90 -5.34
N LYS A 133 9.48 6.74 -5.42
CA LYS A 133 9.69 7.83 -4.45
C LYS A 133 8.58 8.88 -4.57
N LEU A 134 8.17 9.22 -5.78
CA LEU A 134 7.04 10.13 -6.00
C LEU A 134 5.73 9.52 -5.49
N TRP A 135 5.49 8.25 -5.81
CA TRP A 135 4.29 7.53 -5.37
C TRP A 135 4.14 7.50 -3.85
N THR A 136 5.25 7.31 -3.14
CA THR A 136 5.27 7.32 -1.67
C THR A 136 4.81 8.66 -1.11
N LYS A 137 5.19 9.79 -1.74
CA LYS A 137 4.74 11.12 -1.30
C LYS A 137 3.23 11.30 -1.54
N ILE A 138 2.78 11.00 -2.75
CA ILE A 138 1.38 11.19 -3.16
C ILE A 138 0.42 10.23 -2.43
N SER A 139 0.93 9.10 -1.91
CA SER A 139 0.12 8.05 -1.25
C SER A 139 -0.79 8.57 -0.13
N TYR A 140 -0.32 9.53 0.66
CA TYR A 140 -1.12 10.14 1.72
C TYR A 140 -2.31 10.91 1.17
N THR A 141 -2.06 11.73 0.16
CA THR A 141 -3.11 12.53 -0.48
C THR A 141 -4.11 11.65 -1.22
N VAL A 142 -3.65 10.57 -1.87
CA VAL A 142 -4.53 9.56 -2.48
C VAL A 142 -5.43 8.92 -1.43
N TYR A 143 -4.89 8.55 -0.27
CA TYR A 143 -5.69 7.97 0.80
C TYR A 143 -6.80 8.92 1.28
N LEU A 144 -6.52 10.22 1.37
CA LEU A 144 -7.51 11.23 1.75
C LEU A 144 -8.57 11.46 0.66
N THR A 145 -8.21 11.42 -0.62
CA THR A 145 -9.15 11.70 -1.72
C THR A 145 -9.98 10.50 -2.14
N GLN A 146 -9.46 9.29 -1.95
CA GLN A 146 -10.09 8.06 -2.38
C GLN A 146 -11.51 7.92 -1.82
N PHE A 147 -11.70 8.18 -0.53
CA PHE A 147 -12.99 8.04 0.13
C PHE A 147 -14.04 9.04 -0.39
N PRO A 148 -13.81 10.37 -0.37
CA PRO A 148 -14.76 11.34 -0.93
C PRO A 148 -15.14 11.07 -2.38
N VAL A 149 -14.15 10.74 -3.23
CA VAL A 149 -14.39 10.46 -4.66
C VAL A 149 -15.23 9.20 -4.83
N TYR A 150 -14.97 8.17 -4.01
CA TYR A 150 -15.78 6.96 -4.02
C TYR A 150 -17.24 7.24 -3.64
N PHE A 151 -17.48 7.94 -2.53
CA PHE A 151 -18.83 8.33 -2.11
C PHE A 151 -19.56 9.16 -3.16
N TYR A 152 -18.85 10.08 -3.83
CA TYR A 152 -19.42 10.88 -4.91
C TYR A 152 -19.85 10.03 -6.10
N ASN A 153 -19.01 9.08 -6.54
CA ASN A 153 -19.34 8.19 -7.67
C ASN A 153 -20.50 7.25 -7.31
N VAL A 154 -20.48 6.64 -6.12
CA VAL A 154 -21.55 5.73 -5.68
C VAL A 154 -22.88 6.47 -5.46
N GLY A 155 -22.86 7.68 -4.90
CA GLY A 155 -24.06 8.50 -4.73
C GLY A 155 -24.68 9.00 -6.05
N GLY A 156 -23.90 9.02 -7.14
CA GLY A 156 -24.38 9.38 -8.47
C GLY A 156 -25.03 8.21 -9.24
N LEU A 157 -24.79 6.96 -8.83
CA LEU A 157 -25.35 5.78 -9.48
C LEU A 157 -26.83 5.62 -9.10
N ARG A 158 -27.73 5.88 -10.06
CA ARG A 158 -29.19 5.77 -9.89
C ARG A 158 -29.73 4.36 -10.09
N THR A 159 -28.91 3.44 -10.59
CA THR A 159 -29.26 2.05 -10.86
C THR A 159 -28.16 1.12 -10.34
N PRO A 160 -28.51 0.02 -9.65
CA PRO A 160 -27.54 -1.01 -9.28
C PRO A 160 -27.02 -1.67 -10.56
N GLU A 161 -25.84 -1.26 -11.02
CA GLU A 161 -25.16 -2.02 -12.04
C GLU A 161 -24.49 -3.24 -11.41
N TYR A 162 -24.75 -4.41 -11.98
CA TYR A 162 -24.05 -5.65 -11.65
C TYR A 162 -22.58 -5.49 -11.99
N ALA A 163 -21.80 -5.10 -11.00
CA ALA A 163 -20.40 -4.83 -11.20
C ALA A 163 -19.63 -6.15 -11.10
N SER A 164 -19.32 -6.73 -12.26
CA SER A 164 -18.36 -7.83 -12.35
C SER A 164 -17.01 -7.37 -11.77
N PHE A 165 -16.29 -8.24 -11.04
CA PHE A 165 -14.97 -7.94 -10.47
C PHE A 165 -14.01 -7.25 -11.43
N PHE A 166 -14.00 -7.65 -12.71
CA PHE A 166 -13.18 -7.01 -13.74
C PHE A 166 -13.62 -5.57 -14.06
N LYS A 167 -14.92 -5.27 -14.03
CA LYS A 167 -15.44 -3.92 -14.32
C LYS A 167 -15.07 -2.93 -13.21
N ILE A 168 -15.08 -3.37 -11.95
CA ILE A 168 -14.68 -2.57 -10.79
C ILE A 168 -13.16 -2.39 -10.77
N MET A 169 -12.42 -3.48 -10.97
CA MET A 169 -10.95 -3.47 -10.96
C MET A 169 -10.38 -2.63 -12.11
N CYS A 170 -11.03 -2.63 -13.27
CA CYS A 170 -10.61 -1.88 -14.45
C CYS A 170 -11.42 -0.61 -14.70
N SER A 171 -12.10 -0.04 -13.68
CA SER A 171 -12.77 1.27 -13.82
C SER A 171 -11.73 2.39 -13.90
N LEU A 172 -11.09 2.53 -15.08
CA LEU A 172 -10.01 3.49 -15.32
C LEU A 172 -10.44 4.94 -15.04
N THR A 173 -11.73 5.23 -15.22
CA THR A 173 -12.31 6.55 -15.00
C THR A 173 -12.22 6.97 -13.53
N GLU A 174 -12.60 6.10 -12.58
CA GLU A 174 -12.55 6.42 -11.15
C GLU A 174 -11.10 6.62 -10.68
N TYR A 175 -10.20 5.70 -11.05
CA TYR A 175 -8.78 5.81 -10.72
C TYR A 175 -8.16 7.09 -11.28
N TYR A 176 -8.51 7.48 -12.50
CA TYR A 176 -8.03 8.72 -13.12
C TYR A 176 -8.46 9.96 -12.33
N PHE A 177 -9.73 10.05 -11.92
CA PHE A 177 -10.22 11.16 -11.11
C PHE A 177 -9.56 11.21 -9.72
N VAL A 178 -9.40 10.06 -9.05
CA VAL A 178 -8.71 10.00 -7.75
C VAL A 178 -7.26 10.47 -7.88
N ILE A 179 -6.55 10.02 -8.92
CA ILE A 179 -5.14 10.38 -9.15
C ILE A 179 -5.00 11.87 -9.45
N ILE A 180 -5.83 12.44 -10.32
CA ILE A 180 -5.78 13.89 -10.63
C ILE A 180 -6.06 14.71 -9.38
N LEU A 181 -7.11 14.37 -8.63
CA LEU A 181 -7.48 15.11 -7.43
C LEU A 181 -6.38 15.01 -6.38
N ALA A 182 -5.77 13.83 -6.22
CA ALA A 182 -4.65 13.62 -5.32
C ALA A 182 -3.42 14.42 -5.73
N ILE A 183 -3.10 14.49 -7.02
CA ILE A 183 -1.99 15.31 -7.53
C ILE A 183 -2.27 16.80 -7.27
N ALA A 184 -3.49 17.27 -7.55
CA ALA A 184 -3.89 18.66 -7.33
C ALA A 184 -3.77 19.05 -5.85
N LEU A 185 -4.25 18.19 -4.93
CA LEU A 185 -4.13 18.41 -3.49
C LEU A 185 -2.67 18.33 -3.00
N THR A 186 -1.87 17.43 -3.56
CA THR A 186 -0.45 17.31 -3.23
C THR A 186 0.31 18.59 -3.61
N LEU A 187 0.04 19.12 -4.81
CA LEU A 187 0.62 20.38 -5.29
C LEU A 187 0.17 21.59 -4.47
N THR A 188 -1.12 21.65 -4.10
CA THR A 188 -1.74 22.82 -3.46
C THR A 188 -1.53 22.87 -1.95
N PHE A 189 -1.47 21.71 -1.28
CA PHE A 189 -1.36 21.64 0.18
C PHE A 189 -0.06 20.98 0.62
N GLU A 190 0.25 19.79 0.13
CA GLU A 190 1.36 19.02 0.67
C GLU A 190 2.73 19.68 0.39
N LEU A 191 2.98 20.14 -0.84
CA LEU A 191 4.23 20.82 -1.21
C LEU A 191 4.46 22.16 -0.48
N PRO A 192 3.50 23.10 -0.39
CA PRO A 192 3.71 24.33 0.36
C PRO A 192 3.90 24.04 1.85
N PHE A 193 3.17 23.08 2.42
CA PHE A 193 3.34 22.72 3.84
C PHE A 193 4.70 22.06 4.11
N GLN A 194 5.20 21.23 3.18
CA GLN A 194 6.55 20.68 3.24
C GLN A 194 7.61 21.79 3.15
N ASN A 195 7.43 22.80 2.30
CA ASN A 195 8.34 23.94 2.19
C ASN A 195 8.33 24.81 3.46
N ILE A 196 7.16 25.11 4.02
CA ILE A 196 7.02 25.85 5.29
C ILE A 196 7.71 25.07 6.42
N ARG A 197 7.47 23.76 6.53
CA ARG A 197 8.14 22.91 7.52
C ARG A 197 9.65 22.90 7.34
N ASN A 198 10.14 22.83 6.10
CA ASN A 198 11.57 22.87 5.83
C ASN A 198 12.20 24.22 6.16
N ILE A 199 11.47 25.33 6.04
CA ILE A 199 11.95 26.65 6.49
C ILE A 199 11.99 26.70 8.02
N LEU A 200 10.93 26.25 8.69
CA LEU A 200 10.80 26.29 10.15
C LEU A 200 11.76 25.33 10.88
N ILE A 201 12.05 24.17 10.29
CA ILE A 201 12.89 23.10 10.89
C ILE A 201 14.30 23.06 10.25
N GLY A 202 14.44 23.44 8.97
CA GLY A 202 15.69 23.35 8.22
C GLY A 202 16.74 24.39 8.58
N GLU A 203 16.38 25.47 9.27
CA GLU A 203 17.37 26.36 9.89
C GLU A 203 18.20 25.63 10.95
N LYS A 204 17.63 24.68 11.70
CA LYS A 204 18.39 23.90 12.70
C LYS A 204 19.35 22.89 12.06
N ARG A 205 19.03 22.33 10.89
CA ARG A 205 19.88 21.29 10.27
C ARG A 205 21.08 21.88 9.50
N ARG A 206 20.93 23.07 8.89
CA ARG A 206 22.05 23.75 8.22
C ARG A 206 23.10 24.31 9.19
N GLN A 207 22.73 24.62 10.44
CA GLN A 207 23.70 25.02 11.46
C GLN A 207 24.53 23.83 11.98
N VAL A 208 23.89 22.67 12.20
CA VAL A 208 24.56 21.45 12.70
C VAL A 208 25.53 20.83 11.68
N GLU A 209 25.37 21.10 10.38
CA GLU A 209 26.27 20.59 9.33
C GLU A 209 27.42 21.55 8.99
N ARG A 210 27.32 22.83 9.39
CA ARG A 210 28.43 23.81 9.28
C ARG A 210 29.40 23.77 10.47
N ASP A 211 28.91 23.51 11.68
CA ASP A 211 29.72 23.57 12.91
C ASP A 211 30.79 22.45 13.11
N PRO A 212 30.66 21.23 12.54
CA PRO A 212 31.71 20.22 12.62
C PRO A 212 32.88 20.49 11.67
N ALA A 213 32.68 21.27 10.61
CA ALA A 213 33.69 21.50 9.57
C ALA A 213 34.62 22.69 9.91
N GLU A 214 34.10 23.76 10.51
CA GLU A 214 34.91 24.94 10.88
C GLU A 214 35.74 24.75 12.16
N SER A 215 35.38 23.81 13.05
CA SER A 215 36.16 23.55 14.28
C SER A 215 37.39 22.66 14.08
N SER A 216 37.45 21.88 13.00
CA SER A 216 38.61 21.06 12.62
C SER A 216 39.70 21.83 11.86
N GLU A 217 39.37 22.94 11.20
CA GLU A 217 40.33 23.72 10.39
C GLU A 217 41.13 24.73 11.23
N LYS A 218 40.62 25.13 12.40
CA LYS A 218 41.27 26.10 13.30
C LYS A 218 42.24 25.51 14.34
N LYS A 219 42.43 24.19 14.35
CA LYS A 219 43.38 23.50 15.26
C LYS A 219 44.69 23.10 14.58
N ILE A 220 44.85 23.39 13.28
CA ILE A 220 46.02 23.02 12.48
C ILE A 220 46.80 24.27 12.00
N SER A 221 46.33 25.48 12.32
CA SER A 221 47.07 26.74 12.09
C SER A 221 47.78 27.23 13.33
#